data_AF-A0A853KZH2-F1
#
_entry.id   AF-A0A853KZH2-F1
#
_cell.length_a   1.000
_cell.length_b   1.000
_cell.length_c   1.000
_cell.angle_alpha   90.00
_cell.angle_beta   90.00
_cell.angle_gamma   90.00
#
_symmetry.space_group_name_H-M   'P 1'
#
loop_
_entity.id
_entity.type
_entity.pdbx_description
1 polymer ?
#
loop_
_entity_poly.entity_id
_entity_poly.type
_entity_poly.pdbx_seq_one_letter_code
_entity_poly.pdbx_strand_id
1 'polypeptide(L)'
;MPQFDIATFSEQIFWLFVIFAILYFLMSRIALPKVGEVLERRQKTIEDNLGKARALKDETDAAIAKYEAALAEAREAAQADIREASEKAAAEQAKKTEAMVKKLSKKTSDAEKAIADAKADAMTGVAEAASEIAREATDKLIGVKVQAKTADKAVSAIVGE
;
A
#
# COMPACT_ATOMS: atom_id res chain seq x y z
N MET A 1 -61.66 69.92 -56.28
CA MET A 1 -61.18 68.53 -56.12
C MET A 1 -62.11 67.86 -55.12
N PRO A 2 -62.98 66.93 -55.55
CA PRO A 2 -64.00 66.33 -54.68
C PRO A 2 -63.44 65.54 -53.48
N GLN A 3 -62.13 65.27 -53.43
CA GLN A 3 -61.46 64.63 -52.29
C GLN A 3 -61.29 65.50 -51.03
N PHE A 4 -61.63 66.80 -51.06
CA PHE A 4 -61.56 67.70 -49.90
C PHE A 4 -62.95 68.17 -49.43
N ASP A 5 -63.97 67.34 -49.61
CA ASP A 5 -65.31 67.60 -49.08
C ASP A 5 -65.41 67.17 -47.62
N ILE A 6 -65.41 68.15 -46.71
CA ILE A 6 -65.39 67.98 -45.25
C ILE A 6 -66.62 67.19 -44.76
N ALA A 7 -67.72 67.18 -45.52
CA ALA A 7 -68.92 66.42 -45.18
C ALA A 7 -68.69 64.89 -45.15
N THR A 8 -67.69 64.37 -45.88
CA THR A 8 -67.37 62.93 -45.93
C THR A 8 -66.34 62.47 -44.90
N PHE A 9 -65.65 63.42 -44.24
CA PHE A 9 -64.57 63.11 -43.29
C PHE A 9 -65.09 62.39 -42.04
N SER A 10 -66.28 62.75 -41.56
CA SER A 10 -66.88 62.10 -40.38
C SER A 10 -67.14 60.61 -40.61
N GLU A 11 -67.60 60.22 -41.80
CA GLU A 11 -67.85 58.83 -42.16
C GLU A 11 -66.54 58.04 -42.33
N GLN A 12 -65.53 58.63 -42.97
CA GLN A 12 -64.20 58.02 -43.11
C GLN A 12 -63.53 57.80 -41.75
N ILE A 13 -63.62 58.79 -40.84
CA ILE A 13 -63.06 58.67 -39.48
C ILE A 13 -63.81 57.60 -38.68
N PHE A 14 -65.14 57.51 -38.80
CA PHE A 14 -65.93 56.48 -38.13
C PHE A 14 -65.51 55.07 -38.59
N TRP A 15 -65.43 54.83 -39.89
CA TRP A 15 -65.00 53.52 -40.42
C TRP A 15 -63.54 53.21 -40.13
N LEU A 16 -62.65 54.22 -40.16
CA LEU A 16 -61.26 54.06 -39.73
C LEU A 16 -61.20 53.59 -38.28
N PHE A 17 -61.99 54.20 -37.38
CA PHE A 17 -62.04 53.80 -35.98
C PHE A 17 -62.59 52.38 -35.81
N VAL A 18 -63.65 52.01 -36.55
CA VAL A 18 -64.23 50.66 -36.51
C VAL A 18 -63.21 49.61 -36.94
N ILE A 19 -62.55 49.80 -38.08
CA ILE A 19 -61.54 48.85 -38.59
C ILE A 19 -60.34 48.81 -37.66
N PHE A 20 -59.88 49.97 -37.16
CA PHE A 20 -58.78 50.05 -36.21
C PHE A 20 -59.11 49.33 -34.90
N ALA A 21 -60.32 49.50 -34.37
CA ALA A 21 -60.77 48.81 -33.16
C ALA A 21 -60.83 47.29 -33.35
N ILE A 22 -61.34 46.82 -34.49
CA ILE A 22 -61.35 45.39 -34.84
C ILE A 22 -59.92 44.84 -34.94
N LEU A 23 -59.03 45.54 -35.65
CA LEU A 23 -57.63 45.14 -35.79
C LEU A 23 -56.89 45.15 -34.46
N TYR A 24 -57.12 46.18 -33.63
CA TYR A 24 -56.56 46.29 -32.29
C TYR A 24 -57.01 45.13 -31.41
N PHE A 25 -58.31 44.80 -31.43
CA PHE A 25 -58.83 43.65 -30.68
C PHE A 25 -58.21 42.34 -31.16
N LEU A 26 -58.07 42.15 -32.48
CA LEU A 26 -57.45 40.97 -33.06
C LEU A 26 -55.97 40.84 -32.64
N MET A 27 -55.22 41.93 -32.71
CA MET A 27 -53.82 41.99 -32.30
C MET A 27 -53.65 41.76 -30.80
N SER A 28 -54.49 42.40 -29.99
CA SER A 28 -54.49 42.25 -28.53
C SER A 28 -54.80 40.81 -28.13
N ARG A 29 -55.78 40.18 -28.77
CA ARG A 29 -56.27 38.86 -28.36
C ARG A 29 -55.53 37.68 -28.98
N ILE A 30 -54.84 37.87 -30.11
CA ILE A 30 -54.17 36.78 -30.85
C ILE A 30 -52.67 36.99 -30.97
N ALA A 31 -52.20 38.18 -31.37
CA ALA A 31 -50.77 38.39 -31.63
C ALA A 31 -49.96 38.53 -30.34
N LEU A 32 -50.40 39.37 -29.40
CA LEU A 32 -49.73 39.55 -28.10
C LEU A 32 -49.58 38.25 -27.28
N PRO A 33 -50.63 37.41 -27.10
CA PRO A 33 -50.47 36.18 -26.33
C PRO A 33 -49.51 35.19 -26.98
N LYS A 34 -49.47 35.10 -28.32
CA LYS A 34 -48.51 34.24 -29.03
C LYS A 34 -47.06 34.65 -28.79
N VAL A 35 -46.78 35.95 -28.75
CA VAL A 35 -45.43 36.46 -28.44
C VAL A 35 -45.08 36.19 -26.97
N GLY A 36 -46.05 36.39 -26.06
CA GLY A 36 -45.90 36.06 -24.64
C GLY A 36 -45.56 34.59 -24.42
N GLU A 37 -46.27 33.66 -25.07
CA GLU A 37 -46.02 32.22 -24.96
C GLU A 37 -44.60 31.83 -25.41
N VAL A 38 -44.10 32.43 -26.49
CA VAL A 38 -42.74 32.16 -26.97
C VAL A 38 -41.69 32.67 -25.98
N LEU A 39 -41.89 33.86 -25.42
CA LEU A 39 -40.99 34.42 -24.40
C LEU A 39 -41.00 33.57 -23.13
N GLU A 40 -42.18 33.18 -22.64
CA GLU A 40 -42.32 32.32 -21.47
C GLU A 40 -41.68 30.94 -21.70
N ARG A 41 -41.92 30.31 -22.86
CA ARG A 41 -41.28 29.03 -23.22
C ARG A 41 -39.77 29.14 -23.22
N ARG A 42 -39.20 30.23 -23.77
CA ARG A 42 -37.75 30.47 -23.76
C ARG A 42 -37.23 30.64 -22.34
N GLN A 43 -37.90 31.47 -21.55
CA GLN A 43 -37.51 31.72 -20.16
C GLN A 43 -37.53 30.42 -19.35
N LYS A 44 -38.62 29.65 -19.43
CA LYS A 44 -38.74 28.35 -18.78
C LYS A 44 -37.66 27.37 -19.21
N THR A 45 -37.33 27.33 -20.51
CA THR A 45 -36.27 26.45 -21.02
C THR A 45 -34.89 26.85 -20.48
N ILE A 46 -34.61 28.15 -20.38
CA ILE A 46 -33.37 28.67 -19.82
C ILE A 46 -33.28 28.34 -18.33
N GLU A 47 -34.35 28.56 -17.57
CA GLU A 47 -34.43 28.24 -16.14
C GLU A 47 -34.26 26.73 -15.90
N ASP A 48 -34.94 25.87 -16.67
CA ASP A 48 -34.78 24.41 -16.60
C ASP A 48 -33.32 23.99 -16.90
N ASN A 49 -32.72 24.55 -17.95
CA ASN A 49 -31.35 24.21 -18.33
C ASN A 49 -30.33 24.69 -17.27
N LEU A 50 -30.52 25.89 -16.71
CA LEU A 50 -29.70 26.39 -15.60
C LEU A 50 -29.87 25.54 -14.35
N GLY A 51 -31.10 25.14 -14.03
CA GLY A 51 -31.41 24.24 -12.91
C GLY A 51 -30.71 22.90 -13.06
N LYS A 52 -30.82 22.27 -14.25
CA LYS A 52 -30.13 21.02 -14.56
C LYS A 52 -28.61 21.17 -14.50
N ALA A 53 -28.05 22.25 -15.05
CA ALA A 53 -26.62 22.49 -15.02
C ALA A 53 -26.10 22.66 -13.58
N ARG A 54 -26.84 23.35 -12.71
CA ARG A 54 -26.51 23.48 -11.28
C ARG A 54 -26.59 22.13 -10.58
N ALA A 55 -27.67 21.38 -10.75
CA ALA A 55 -27.82 20.06 -10.16
C ALA A 55 -26.68 19.11 -10.58
N LEU A 56 -26.34 19.09 -11.87
CA LEU A 56 -25.25 18.26 -12.39
C LEU A 56 -23.89 18.69 -11.83
N LYS A 57 -23.69 20.00 -11.64
CA LYS A 57 -22.49 20.52 -10.99
C LYS A 57 -22.42 20.08 -9.53
N ASP A 58 -23.50 20.24 -8.78
CA ASP A 58 -23.55 19.85 -7.37
C ASP A 58 -23.33 18.33 -7.19
N GLU A 59 -23.91 17.51 -8.08
CA GLU A 59 -23.66 16.07 -8.12
C GLU A 59 -22.19 15.74 -8.43
N THR A 60 -21.58 16.47 -9.37
CA THR A 60 -20.16 16.29 -9.72
C THR A 60 -19.25 16.69 -8.56
N ASP A 61 -19.49 17.83 -7.94
CA ASP A 61 -18.72 18.31 -6.79
C ASP A 61 -18.85 17.34 -5.61
N ALA A 62 -20.05 16.80 -5.36
CA ALA A 62 -20.26 15.76 -4.34
C ALA A 62 -19.56 14.43 -4.69
N ALA A 63 -19.54 14.04 -5.96
CA ALA A 63 -18.83 12.84 -6.42
C ALA A 63 -17.31 13.00 -6.28
N ILE A 64 -16.76 14.17 -6.62
CA ILE A 64 -15.35 14.50 -6.45
C ILE A 64 -14.99 14.45 -4.96
N ALA A 65 -15.77 15.09 -4.09
CA ALA A 65 -15.52 15.06 -2.65
C ALA A 65 -15.52 13.64 -2.07
N LYS A 66 -16.46 12.78 -2.49
CA LYS A 66 -16.49 11.37 -2.08
C LYS A 66 -15.28 10.59 -2.60
N TYR A 67 -14.90 10.83 -3.85
CA TYR A 67 -13.74 10.18 -4.46
C TYR A 67 -12.44 10.58 -3.75
N GLU A 68 -12.25 11.87 -3.48
CA GLU A 68 -11.09 12.38 -2.74
C GLU A 68 -11.03 11.82 -1.32
N ALA A 69 -12.16 11.77 -0.61
CA ALA A 69 -12.24 11.16 0.71
C ALA A 69 -11.88 9.66 0.69
N ALA A 70 -12.46 8.89 -0.23
CA ALA A 70 -12.15 7.47 -0.39
C ALA A 70 -10.68 7.23 -0.74
N LEU A 71 -10.09 8.12 -1.55
CA LEU A 71 -8.68 8.03 -1.94
C LEU A 71 -7.74 8.39 -0.78
N ALA A 72 -8.12 9.36 0.07
CA ALA A 72 -7.40 9.66 1.30
C ALA A 72 -7.45 8.48 2.29
N GLU A 73 -8.63 7.91 2.52
CA GLU A 73 -8.83 6.75 3.39
C GLU A 73 -8.05 5.54 2.89
N ALA A 74 -8.10 5.24 1.58
CA ALA A 74 -7.34 4.15 0.99
C ALA A 74 -5.82 4.34 1.13
N ARG A 75 -5.32 5.58 1.02
CA ARG A 75 -3.90 5.88 1.25
C ARG A 75 -3.51 5.70 2.71
N GLU A 76 -4.35 6.12 3.64
CA GLU A 76 -4.11 5.95 5.07
C GLU A 76 -4.12 4.46 5.46
N ALA A 77 -5.11 3.69 5.00
CA ALA A 77 -5.18 2.25 5.19
C ALA A 77 -3.94 1.55 4.62
N ALA A 78 -3.53 1.87 3.39
CA ALA A 78 -2.33 1.29 2.79
C ALA A 78 -1.06 1.63 3.58
N GLN A 79 -0.93 2.85 4.10
CA GLN A 79 0.21 3.21 4.96
C GLN A 79 0.19 2.46 6.29
N ALA A 80 -0.99 2.27 6.89
CA ALA A 80 -1.16 1.47 8.10
C ALA A 80 -0.78 0.02 7.86
N ASP A 81 -1.25 -0.60 6.77
CA ASP A 81 -0.93 -1.97 6.38
C ASP A 81 0.57 -2.16 6.15
N ILE A 82 1.22 -1.21 5.46
CA ILE A 82 2.68 -1.24 5.24
C ILE A 82 3.43 -1.18 6.57
N ARG A 83 3.02 -0.30 7.49
CA ARG A 83 3.64 -0.20 8.82
C ARG A 83 3.47 -1.50 9.59
N GLU A 84 2.25 -2.01 9.69
CA GLU A 84 1.96 -3.26 10.40
C GLU A 84 2.74 -4.46 9.80
N ALA A 85 2.77 -4.57 8.47
CA ALA A 85 3.53 -5.62 7.80
C ALA A 85 5.03 -5.49 8.06
N SER A 86 5.58 -4.27 8.04
CA SER A 86 6.99 -4.02 8.33
C SER A 86 7.36 -4.35 9.78
N GLU A 87 6.50 -4.01 10.73
CA GLU A 87 6.69 -4.31 12.16
C GLU A 87 6.61 -5.82 12.41
N LYS A 88 5.63 -6.51 11.82
CA LYS A 88 5.52 -7.97 11.89
C LYS A 88 6.73 -8.66 11.28
N ALA A 89 7.18 -8.22 10.10
CA ALA A 89 8.37 -8.77 9.45
C ALA A 89 9.63 -8.55 10.28
N ALA A 90 9.82 -7.36 10.86
CA ALA A 90 10.95 -7.05 11.74
C ALA A 90 10.93 -7.92 13.00
N ALA A 91 9.77 -8.09 13.64
CA ALA A 91 9.60 -8.93 14.81
C ALA A 91 9.86 -10.42 14.51
N GLU A 92 9.37 -10.92 13.37
CA GLU A 92 9.63 -12.31 12.95
C GLU A 92 11.11 -12.52 12.62
N GLN A 93 11.75 -11.57 11.95
CA GLN A 93 13.17 -11.62 11.64
C GLN A 93 14.03 -11.61 12.91
N ALA A 94 13.68 -10.78 13.91
CA ALA A 94 14.36 -10.77 15.21
C ALA A 94 14.25 -12.13 15.89
N LYS A 95 13.06 -12.74 15.94
CA LYS A 95 12.85 -14.09 16.51
C LYS A 95 13.65 -15.17 15.79
N LYS A 96 13.65 -15.16 14.45
CA LYS A 96 14.43 -16.10 13.64
C LYS A 96 15.93 -15.94 13.87
N THR A 97 16.40 -14.70 13.95
CA THR A 97 17.81 -14.37 14.22
C THR A 97 18.21 -14.88 15.60
N GLU A 98 17.42 -14.60 16.63
CA GLU A 98 17.69 -15.08 18.00
C GLU A 98 17.72 -16.63 18.06
N ALA A 99 16.75 -17.29 17.41
CA ALA A 99 16.72 -18.76 17.34
C ALA A 99 17.93 -19.33 16.58
N MET A 100 18.37 -18.67 15.50
CA MET A 100 19.56 -19.05 14.74
C MET A 100 20.83 -18.87 15.58
N VAL A 101 20.98 -17.75 16.28
CA VAL A 101 22.11 -17.49 17.19
C VAL A 101 22.17 -18.55 18.29
N LYS A 102 21.04 -18.89 18.92
CA LYS A 102 20.97 -19.97 19.93
C LYS A 102 21.40 -21.32 19.37
N LYS A 103 20.92 -21.69 18.17
CA LYS A 103 21.33 -22.94 17.50
C LYS A 103 22.81 -22.95 17.17
N LEU A 104 23.33 -21.83 16.68
CA LEU A 104 24.73 -21.71 16.29
C LEU A 104 25.66 -21.79 17.51
N SER A 105 25.33 -21.06 18.58
CA SER A 105 26.05 -21.15 19.86
C SER A 105 26.07 -22.57 20.43
N LYS A 106 24.94 -23.28 20.38
CA LYS A 106 24.88 -24.69 20.80
C LYS A 106 25.79 -25.57 19.94
N LYS A 107 25.71 -25.45 18.61
CA LYS A 107 26.60 -26.20 17.69
C LYS A 107 28.08 -25.90 17.94
N THR A 108 28.44 -24.64 18.19
CA THR A 108 29.81 -24.26 18.51
C THR A 108 30.25 -24.93 19.80
N SER A 109 29.44 -24.88 20.87
CA SER A 109 29.77 -25.53 22.14
C SER A 109 29.90 -27.06 22.01
N ASP A 110 29.00 -27.70 21.25
CA ASP A 110 29.06 -29.14 21.00
C ASP A 110 30.32 -29.52 20.18
N ALA A 111 30.69 -28.70 19.20
CA ALA A 111 31.91 -28.89 18.41
C ALA A 111 33.18 -28.66 19.24
N GLU A 112 33.20 -27.66 20.12
CA GLU A 112 34.31 -27.40 21.05
C GLU A 112 34.53 -28.60 21.99
N LYS A 113 33.44 -29.19 22.51
CA LYS A 113 33.53 -30.42 23.33
C LYS A 113 34.08 -31.59 22.51
N ALA A 114 33.55 -31.83 21.31
CA ALA A 114 34.03 -32.90 20.45
C ALA A 114 35.52 -32.75 20.09
N ILE A 115 35.99 -31.52 19.87
CA ILE A 115 37.42 -31.23 19.65
C ILE A 115 38.24 -31.49 20.91
N ALA A 116 37.75 -31.12 22.09
CA ALA A 116 38.43 -31.38 23.35
C ALA A 116 38.54 -32.88 23.64
N ASP A 117 37.47 -33.64 23.41
CA ASP A 117 37.43 -35.09 23.57
C ASP A 117 38.39 -35.77 22.58
N ALA A 118 38.33 -35.40 21.29
CA ALA A 118 39.24 -35.93 20.27
C ALA A 118 40.72 -35.59 20.57
N LYS A 119 40.98 -34.41 21.15
CA LYS A 119 42.33 -34.03 21.60
C LYS A 119 42.79 -34.90 22.76
N ALA A 120 41.92 -35.16 23.74
CA ALA A 120 42.23 -36.02 24.87
C ALA A 120 42.54 -37.45 24.39
N ASP A 121 41.68 -38.01 23.54
CA ASP A 121 41.87 -39.34 22.94
C ASP A 121 43.18 -39.43 22.15
N ALA A 122 43.49 -38.40 21.34
CA ALA A 122 44.75 -38.35 20.59
C ALA A 122 45.98 -38.28 21.51
N MET A 123 45.92 -37.51 22.61
CA MET A 123 47.01 -37.45 23.58
C MET A 123 47.21 -38.77 24.32
N THR A 124 46.12 -39.47 24.66
CA THR A 124 46.19 -40.83 25.23
C THR A 124 46.81 -41.81 24.23
N GLY A 125 46.39 -41.80 22.97
CA GLY A 125 46.96 -42.65 21.93
C GLY A 125 48.46 -42.36 21.67
N VAL A 126 48.88 -41.10 21.75
CA VAL A 126 50.31 -40.73 21.67
C VAL A 126 51.09 -41.28 22.87
N ALA A 127 50.54 -41.19 24.08
CA ALA A 127 51.17 -41.73 25.29
C ALA A 127 51.30 -43.27 25.22
N GLU A 128 50.27 -43.96 24.75
CA GLU A 128 50.28 -45.41 24.53
C GLU A 128 51.33 -45.81 23.48
N ALA A 129 51.33 -45.16 22.31
CA ALA A 129 52.33 -45.43 21.27
C ALA A 129 53.76 -45.12 21.74
N ALA A 130 53.97 -44.03 22.49
CA ALA A 130 55.27 -43.70 23.07
C ALA A 130 55.72 -44.76 24.10
N SER A 131 54.80 -45.28 24.92
CA SER A 131 55.10 -46.36 25.87
C SER A 131 55.50 -47.66 25.17
N GLU A 132 54.82 -48.00 24.06
CA GLU A 132 55.11 -49.20 23.27
C GLU A 132 56.47 -49.08 22.59
N ILE A 133 56.75 -47.95 21.92
CA ILE A 133 58.04 -47.67 21.29
C ILE A 133 59.16 -47.66 22.32
N ALA A 134 58.96 -47.06 23.50
CA ALA A 134 59.97 -47.05 24.57
C ALA A 134 60.28 -48.46 25.09
N ARG A 135 59.26 -49.32 25.24
CA ARG A 135 59.45 -50.72 25.64
C ARG A 135 60.18 -51.52 24.57
N GLU A 136 59.81 -51.37 23.30
CA GLU A 136 60.47 -52.05 22.19
C GLU A 136 61.93 -51.61 22.04
N ALA A 137 62.20 -50.30 22.15
CA ALA A 137 63.55 -49.75 22.12
C ALA A 137 64.42 -50.29 23.28
N THR A 138 63.86 -50.37 24.49
CA THR A 138 64.58 -50.88 25.68
C THR A 138 64.88 -52.38 25.57
N ASP A 139 63.92 -53.16 25.05
CA ASP A 139 64.10 -54.60 24.80
C ASP A 139 65.20 -54.85 23.76
N LYS A 140 65.20 -54.07 22.66
CA LYS A 140 66.21 -54.18 21.59
C LYS A 140 67.61 -53.67 21.98
N LEU A 141 67.72 -52.63 22.81
CA LEU A 141 69.01 -52.00 23.15
C LEU A 141 69.68 -52.60 24.39
N ILE A 142 68.90 -52.99 25.40
CA ILE A 142 69.43 -53.36 26.74
C ILE A 142 69.07 -54.82 27.10
N GLY A 143 68.21 -55.49 26.31
CA GLY A 143 67.82 -56.89 26.53
C GLY A 143 66.98 -57.12 27.79
N VAL A 144 66.45 -56.05 28.39
CA VAL A 144 65.63 -56.10 29.61
C VAL A 144 64.16 -55.90 29.24
N LYS A 145 63.34 -56.92 29.49
CA LYS A 145 61.87 -56.81 29.37
C LYS A 145 61.30 -55.95 30.49
N VAL A 146 60.97 -54.70 30.17
CA VAL A 146 60.29 -53.79 31.09
C VAL A 146 58.80 -54.17 31.19
N GLN A 147 58.30 -54.34 32.42
CA GLN A 147 56.87 -54.58 32.67
C GLN A 147 56.05 -53.35 32.24
N ALA A 148 54.91 -53.58 31.58
CA ALA A 148 54.01 -52.54 31.05
C ALA A 148 53.74 -51.41 32.05
N LYS A 149 53.37 -51.77 33.29
CA LYS A 149 53.08 -50.81 34.38
C LYS A 149 54.21 -49.84 34.71
N THR A 150 55.47 -50.22 34.51
CA THR A 150 56.63 -49.38 34.83
C THR A 150 56.94 -48.40 33.70
N ALA A 151 56.77 -48.84 32.45
CA ALA A 151 56.90 -47.99 31.27
C ALA A 151 55.77 -46.96 31.17
N ASP A 152 54.52 -47.39 31.42
CA ASP A 152 53.35 -46.50 31.43
C ASP A 152 53.49 -45.42 32.49
N LYS A 153 53.98 -45.78 33.70
CA LYS A 153 54.29 -44.81 34.76
C LYS A 153 55.36 -43.80 34.35
N ALA A 154 56.45 -44.23 33.73
CA ALA A 154 57.54 -43.35 33.31
C ALA A 154 57.12 -42.39 32.18
N VAL A 155 56.33 -42.86 31.21
CA VAL A 155 55.81 -42.02 30.12
C VAL A 155 54.75 -41.05 30.65
N SER A 156 53.84 -41.51 31.51
CA SER A 156 52.83 -40.64 32.14
C SER A 156 53.44 -39.54 33.02
N ALA A 157 54.61 -39.78 33.63
CA ALA A 157 55.33 -38.79 34.43
C ALA A 157 55.98 -37.68 33.58
N ILE A 158 56.21 -37.91 32.28
CA ILE A 158 56.81 -36.94 31.35
C ILE A 158 55.72 -36.23 30.52
N VAL A 159 54.62 -36.91 30.20
CA VAL A 159 53.51 -36.36 29.40
C VAL A 159 52.51 -35.54 30.25
N GLY A 160 52.57 -35.67 31.59
CA GLY A 160 51.70 -34.96 32.53
C GLY A 160 52.19 -33.59 33.02
N GLU A 161 53.36 -33.12 32.55
CA GLU A 161 53.89 -31.76 32.75
C GLU A 161 53.71 -30.94 31.47
#